data_AF-A0A2K2G038-F1
#
_entry.id   AF-A0A2K2G038-F1
#
_cell.length_a   1.000
_cell.length_b   1.000
_cell.length_c   1.000
_cell.angle_alpha   90.00
_cell.angle_beta   90.00
_cell.angle_gamma   90.00
#
_symmetry.space_group_name_H-M   'P 1'
#
loop_
_entity.id
_entity.type
_entity.pdbx_description
1 polymer ?
#
loop_
_entity_poly.entity_id
_entity_poly.type
_entity_poly.pdbx_seq_one_letter_code
_entity_poly.pdbx_strand_id
1 'polypeptide(L)' 'MSRDDLTFQRRSEITDLAFALLGGRVAARDFLFSTAPDRACTVLEIATGSSIGQVQITSMLWKIAAHRMRPYQ' A
#
# COMPACT_ATOMS: atom_id res chain seq x y z
N MET A 1 -4.63 -20.76 9.86
CA MET A 1 -5.30 -19.50 9.47
C MET A 1 -5.98 -19.72 8.14
N SER A 2 -7.22 -19.28 7.99
CA SER A 2 -7.90 -19.34 6.70
C SER A 2 -7.25 -18.37 5.72
N ARG A 3 -7.38 -18.64 4.41
CA ARG A 3 -6.91 -17.74 3.35
C ARG A 3 -7.55 -16.34 3.45
N ASP A 4 -8.79 -16.30 3.92
CA ASP A 4 -9.54 -15.06 4.13
C ASP A 4 -8.99 -14.26 5.31
N ASP A 5 -8.60 -14.92 6.41
CA ASP A 5 -7.98 -14.27 7.57
C ASP A 5 -6.67 -13.56 7.19
N LEU A 6 -5.84 -14.24 6.39
CA LEU A 6 -4.58 -13.68 5.91
C LEU A 6 -4.81 -12.49 4.98
N THR A 7 -5.79 -12.58 4.09
CA THR A 7 -6.13 -11.51 3.16
C THR A 7 -6.67 -10.29 3.91
N PHE A 8 -7.52 -10.51 4.91
CA PHE A 8 -8.06 -9.48 5.77
C PHE A 8 -6.96 -8.80 6.59
N GLN A 9 -6.06 -9.58 7.20
CA GLN A 9 -4.92 -9.07 7.95
C GLN A 9 -4.02 -8.19 7.08
N ARG A 10 -3.60 -8.68 5.90
CA ARG A 10 -2.77 -7.91 4.96
C ARG A 10 -3.44 -6.62 4.53
N ARG A 11 -4.76 -6.66 4.32
CA ARG A 11 -5.54 -5.48 3.96
C ARG A 11 -5.53 -4.43 5.07
N SER A 12 -5.69 -4.85 6.32
CA SER A 12 -5.60 -3.93 7.46
C SER A 12 -4.20 -3.31 7.54
N GLU A 13 -3.16 -4.16 7.56
CA GLU A 13 -1.76 -3.74 7.68
C GLU A 13 -1.36 -2.72 6.61
N ILE A 14 -1.70 -2.98 5.33
CA ILE A 14 -1.34 -2.06 4.24
C ILE A 14 -2.15 -0.76 4.28
N THR A 15 -3.40 -0.82 4.75
CA THR A 15 -4.25 0.36 4.88
C THR A 15 -3.74 1.28 5.98
N ASP A 16 -3.39 0.71 7.14
CA ASP A 16 -2.86 1.45 8.28
C ASP A 16 -1.48 2.05 7.95
N LEU A 17 -0.62 1.29 7.26
CA LEU A 17 0.67 1.78 6.81
C LEU A 17 0.52 2.94 5.80
N ALA A 18 -0.36 2.81 4.82
CA ALA A 18 -0.61 3.87 3.84
C ALA A 18 -1.16 5.14 4.52
N PHE A 19 -2.05 4.99 5.49
CA PHE A 19 -2.57 6.10 6.30
C PHE A 19 -1.44 6.83 7.04
N ALA A 20 -0.57 6.08 7.73
CA ALA A 20 0.54 6.64 8.50
C ALA A 20 1.58 7.35 7.60
N LEU A 21 1.92 6.76 6.45
CA LEU A 21 2.99 7.24 5.60
C LEU A 21 2.57 8.32 4.59
N LEU A 22 1.32 8.31 4.14
CA LEU A 22 0.83 9.26 3.12
C LEU A 22 0.13 10.48 3.70
N GLY A 23 0.04 10.59 5.03
CA GLY A 23 -0.44 11.79 5.72
C GLY A 23 -1.96 11.90 5.79
N GLY A 24 -2.69 10.78 5.77
CA GLY A 24 -4.13 10.77 6.03
C GLY A 24 -4.95 9.86 5.11
N ARG A 25 -6.27 9.79 5.40
CA ARG A 25 -7.19 8.82 4.76
C ARG A 25 -7.37 9.04 3.27
N VAL A 26 -7.43 10.30 2.82
CA VAL A 26 -7.67 10.62 1.40
C VAL A 26 -6.47 10.16 0.56
N ALA A 27 -5.25 10.57 0.94
CA ALA A 27 -4.04 10.17 0.23
C ALA A 27 -3.82 8.64 0.26
N ALA A 28 -4.11 7.99 1.39
CA ALA A 28 -4.04 6.53 1.50
C ALA A 28 -5.05 5.83 0.58
N ARG A 29 -6.30 6.30 0.56
CA ARG A 29 -7.34 5.75 -0.31
C ARG A 29 -6.96 5.92 -1.78
N ASP A 30 -6.58 7.13 -2.18
CA ASP A 30 -6.27 7.43 -3.58
C ASP A 30 -5.09 6.58 -4.08
N PHE A 31 -4.09 6.34 -3.23
CA PHE A 31 -3.00 5.41 -3.54
C PHE A 31 -3.47 3.96 -3.65
N LEU A 32 -4.19 3.44 -2.64
CA LEU A 32 -4.57 2.02 -2.58
C LEU A 32 -5.54 1.60 -3.69
N PHE A 33 -6.42 2.52 -4.11
CA PHE A 33 -7.38 2.30 -5.20
C PHE A 33 -6.85 2.76 -6.56
N SER A 34 -5.62 3.30 -6.63
CA SER A 34 -4.99 3.56 -7.91
C SER A 34 -4.68 2.25 -8.65
N THR A 35 -4.92 2.25 -9.95
CA THR A 35 -4.58 1.13 -10.82
C THR A 35 -3.07 1.11 -11.04
N ALA A 36 -2.45 -0.05 -10.84
CA ALA A 36 -1.04 -0.19 -11.19
C ALA A 36 -0.88 -0.13 -12.72
N PRO A 37 0.16 0.55 -13.25
CA PRO A 37 0.31 0.73 -14.70
C PRO A 37 0.48 -0.60 -15.47
N ASP A 38 0.98 -1.64 -14.79
CA ASP A 38 1.34 -2.92 -15.41
C ASP A 38 0.26 -4.01 -15.27
N ARG A 39 -0.74 -3.76 -14.41
CA ARG A 39 -1.80 -4.74 -14.10
C ARG A 39 -3.12 -4.00 -14.00
N ALA A 40 -4.18 -4.53 -14.60
CA ALA A 40 -5.55 -4.04 -14.42
C ALA A 40 -6.10 -4.29 -12.98
N CYS A 41 -5.21 -4.27 -11.98
CA CYS A 41 -5.48 -4.45 -10.56
C CYS A 41 -5.10 -3.18 -9.82
N THR A 42 -5.83 -2.91 -8.75
CA THR A 42 -5.51 -1.88 -7.79
C THR A 42 -4.24 -2.24 -6.99
N VAL A 43 -3.58 -1.23 -6.46
CA VAL A 43 -2.46 -1.39 -5.52
C VAL A 43 -2.86 -2.27 -4.33
N LEU A 44 -4.10 -2.13 -3.83
CA LEU A 44 -4.60 -2.94 -2.72
C LEU A 44 -4.72 -4.43 -3.08
N GLU A 45 -5.21 -4.76 -4.28
CA GLU A 45 -5.32 -6.14 -4.76
C GLU A 45 -3.94 -6.78 -4.91
N ILE A 46 -2.95 -6.02 -5.38
CA ILE A 46 -1.57 -6.48 -5.47
C ILE A 46 -1.02 -6.77 -4.06
N ALA A 47 -1.22 -5.86 -3.11
CA ALA A 47 -0.71 -5.98 -1.75
C ALA A 47 -1.31 -7.18 -0.99
N THR A 48 -2.59 -7.46 -1.20
CA THR A 48 -3.30 -8.52 -0.46
C THR A 48 -3.21 -9.89 -1.12
N GLY A 49 -3.10 -9.94 -2.45
CA GLY A 49 -3.10 -11.17 -3.23
C GLY A 49 -1.87 -12.07 -3.04
N SER A 50 -0.72 -11.52 -2.60
CA SER A 50 0.49 -12.32 -2.35
C SER A 50 1.45 -11.64 -1.37
N SER A 51 2.32 -12.42 -0.73
CA SER A 51 3.38 -11.88 0.14
C SER A 51 4.36 -10.98 -0.65
N ILE A 52 4.67 -11.33 -1.89
CA ILE A 52 5.55 -10.54 -2.76
C ILE A 52 4.91 -9.19 -3.08
N GLY A 53 3.62 -9.18 -3.44
CA GLY A 53 2.88 -7.95 -3.68
C GLY A 53 2.82 -7.07 -2.43
N GLN A 54 2.60 -7.66 -1.25
CA GLN A 54 2.65 -6.93 0.02
C GLN A 54 3.99 -6.22 0.25
N VAL A 55 5.11 -6.92 0.03
CA VAL A 55 6.46 -6.35 0.17
C VAL A 55 6.71 -5.25 -0.87
N GLN A 56 6.29 -5.43 -2.11
CA GLN A 56 6.42 -4.43 -3.18
C GLN A 56 5.69 -3.13 -2.83
N ILE A 57 4.42 -3.22 -2.44
CA ILE A 57 3.62 -2.04 -2.10
C ILE A 57 4.15 -1.38 -0.82
N THR A 58 4.57 -2.16 0.17
CA THR A 58 5.22 -1.65 1.39
C THR A 58 6.48 -0.85 1.05
N SER A 59 7.36 -1.39 0.19
CA SER A 59 8.56 -0.69 -0.26
C SER A 59 8.24 0.61 -1.00
N MET A 60 7.20 0.60 -1.84
CA MET A 60 6.75 1.79 -2.57
C MET A 60 6.25 2.89 -1.62
N LEU A 61 5.46 2.54 -0.60
CA LEU A 61 4.98 3.49 0.41
C LEU A 61 6.15 4.17 1.14
N TRP A 62 7.15 3.39 1.57
CA TRP A 62 8.35 3.94 2.21
C TRP A 62 9.15 4.86 1.29
N LYS A 63 9.27 4.50 0.00
CA LYS A 63 9.91 5.38 -0.98
C LYS A 63 9.16 6.70 -1.10
N ILE A 64 7.83 6.68 -1.25
CA ILE A 64 7.02 7.91 -1.35
C ILE A 64 7.17 8.76 -0.09
N ALA A 65 7.07 8.15 1.08
CA ALA A 65 7.25 8.85 2.36
C ALA A 65 8.64 9.48 2.47
N ALA A 66 9.70 8.75 2.11
CA ALA A 66 11.06 9.26 2.12
C ALA A 66 11.25 10.44 1.15
N HIS A 67 10.63 10.41 -0.03
CA HIS A 67 10.68 11.56 -0.96
C HIS A 67 9.95 12.78 -0.38
N ARG A 68 8.81 12.59 0.28
CA ARG A 68 8.08 13.68 0.94
C ARG A 68 8.81 14.28 2.15
N MET A 69 9.69 13.52 2.78
CA MET A 69 10.55 13.99 3.87
C MET A 69 11.85 14.67 3.40
N ARG A 70 12.15 14.67 2.09
CA ARG A 70 13.29 15.41 1.50
C ARG A 70 12.90 16.74 0.80
N PRO A 71 12.00 17.60 1.33
CA PRO A 71 11.62 18.82 0.62
C PRO A 71 12.67 19.95 0.72
N TYR A 72 13.84 19.72 1.31
CA TYR A 72 14.94 20.70 1.37
C TYR A 72 16.30 20.00 1.27
N GLN A 73 16.84 19.88 0.06
CA GLN A 73 18.28 19.89 -0.21
C GLN A 73 18.53 20.76 -1.43
#